data_AF-A0A3B1BD23-F1
#
_entry.id   AF-A0A3B1BD23-F1
#
_cell.length_a   1.000
_cell.length_b   1.000
_cell.length_c   1.000
_cell.angle_alpha   90.00
_cell.angle_beta   90.00
_cell.angle_gamma   90.00
#
_symmetry.space_group_name_H-M   'P 1'
#
loop_
_entity.id
_entity.type
_entity.pdbx_description
1 polymer ?
#
loop_
_entity_poly.entity_id
_entity_poly.type
_entity_poly.pdbx_seq_one_letter_code
_entity_poly.pdbx_strand_id
1 'polypeptide(L)'
;MTGQTSQNTLNSQDTINIQGNHACALGAVAAGCRFYAGYPITPSSEVAERLASALPEVGGVFIQMEDEIASIAAALGASMGGVKSMTATSGPGFSLKQENLGYGIGAQIPCVVVNVMRGGPSTGMPTRPSQGDLMQARWGTHGDHPVIALTPGSVEEIYTQTARAFALSEQLRIPVLVLFDESLGHLVETIALPDVAEYENTVRKWASGKPEDYQPYRPDADGVAAMARPGDGYRVHTTGLTVSESGFPTQKSIEVDRAMKRLFNKMEINKDLIESFEDVECEDAEVVIVALGIVGRAARMAVRELRAEGHKVGLFRPITLWPFPTQTFRKLTRKAKNFVVAEMNSGQMILEIGAAKQGKQTVCGLNRYDGEPISPSQIINAVKEVLDHE
;
A
#
# COMPACT_ATOMS: atom_id res chain seq x y z
N MET A 1 -15.84 -27.81 40.60
CA MET A 1 -16.26 -27.37 39.25
C MET A 1 -15.18 -26.44 38.73
N THR A 2 -14.17 -27.02 38.10
CA THR A 2 -13.02 -26.31 37.53
C THR A 2 -13.20 -26.31 36.02
N GLY A 3 -13.72 -25.20 35.48
CA GLY A 3 -13.86 -25.01 34.05
C GLY A 3 -12.49 -24.77 33.42
N GLN A 4 -12.03 -25.71 32.61
CA GLN A 4 -10.88 -25.54 31.74
C GLN A 4 -11.26 -24.57 30.62
N THR A 5 -10.63 -23.41 30.61
CA THR A 5 -10.60 -22.50 29.47
C THR A 5 -9.78 -23.15 28.36
N SER A 6 -10.45 -23.62 27.31
CA SER A 6 -9.82 -24.12 26.09
C SER A 6 -9.12 -22.97 25.38
N GLN A 7 -7.79 -22.93 25.44
CA GLN A 7 -6.98 -22.16 24.50
C GLN A 7 -7.13 -22.82 23.12
N ASN A 8 -7.90 -22.19 22.23
CA ASN A 8 -7.90 -22.52 20.82
C ASN A 8 -6.57 -22.02 20.22
N THR A 9 -5.53 -22.85 20.30
CA THR A 9 -4.39 -22.77 19.39
C THR A 9 -4.87 -23.26 18.03
N LEU A 10 -5.17 -22.32 17.12
CA LEU A 10 -5.44 -22.60 15.71
C LEU A 10 -4.22 -23.31 15.12
N ASN A 11 -4.41 -24.51 14.60
CA ASN A 11 -3.37 -25.24 13.89
C ASN A 11 -3.19 -24.62 12.50
N SER A 12 -2.01 -24.77 11.90
CA SER A 12 -1.67 -24.28 10.54
C SER A 12 -2.44 -24.97 9.39
N GLN A 13 -3.59 -25.59 9.68
CA GLN A 13 -4.51 -26.24 8.75
C GLN A 13 -5.96 -25.73 8.88
N ASP A 14 -6.26 -24.83 9.82
CA ASP A 14 -7.61 -24.29 9.99
C ASP A 14 -7.85 -23.14 8.99
N THR A 15 -8.65 -23.42 7.96
CA THR A 15 -9.09 -22.38 7.01
C THR A 15 -10.27 -21.60 7.57
N ILE A 16 -10.31 -20.30 7.31
CA ILE A 16 -11.42 -19.42 7.67
C ILE A 16 -12.06 -18.85 6.41
N ASN A 17 -13.36 -18.59 6.49
CA ASN A 17 -14.10 -17.86 5.47
C ASN A 17 -14.15 -16.38 5.89
N ILE A 18 -13.51 -15.49 5.11
CA ILE A 18 -13.31 -14.09 5.50
C ILE A 18 -13.46 -13.13 4.31
N GLN A 19 -14.06 -11.98 4.59
CA GLN A 19 -14.20 -10.87 3.66
C GLN A 19 -12.91 -10.02 3.58
N GLY A 20 -12.58 -9.45 2.43
CA GLY A 20 -11.41 -8.57 2.22
C GLY A 20 -11.25 -7.46 3.27
N ASN A 21 -12.29 -6.67 3.52
CA ASN A 21 -12.26 -5.61 4.53
C ASN A 21 -11.97 -6.15 5.94
N HIS A 22 -12.54 -7.30 6.29
CA HIS A 22 -12.24 -7.96 7.56
C HIS A 22 -10.81 -8.50 7.62
N ALA A 23 -10.29 -9.04 6.51
CA ALA A 23 -8.91 -9.49 6.40
C ALA A 23 -7.93 -8.32 6.59
N CYS A 24 -8.24 -7.14 6.06
CA CYS A 24 -7.47 -5.91 6.30
C CYS A 24 -7.42 -5.57 7.80
N ALA A 25 -8.58 -5.53 8.46
CA ALA A 25 -8.66 -5.26 9.91
C ALA A 25 -7.87 -6.29 10.75
N LEU A 26 -7.99 -7.59 10.43
CA LEU A 26 -7.25 -8.63 11.14
C LEU A 26 -5.75 -8.56 10.88
N GLY A 27 -5.32 -8.27 9.64
CA GLY A 27 -3.92 -8.08 9.29
C GLY A 27 -3.30 -6.91 10.06
N ALA A 28 -4.05 -5.82 10.23
CA ALA A 28 -3.62 -4.68 11.04
C ALA A 28 -3.43 -5.05 12.52
N VAL A 29 -4.40 -5.74 13.12
CA VAL A 29 -4.32 -6.18 14.53
C VAL A 29 -3.14 -7.12 14.73
N ALA A 30 -2.99 -8.10 13.82
CA ALA A 30 -1.88 -9.06 13.84
C ALA A 30 -0.52 -8.38 13.70
N ALA A 31 -0.42 -7.30 12.93
CA ALA A 31 0.81 -6.51 12.83
C ALA A 31 1.09 -5.57 14.01
N GLY A 32 0.27 -5.63 15.07
CA GLY A 32 0.47 -4.83 16.27
C GLY A 32 -0.22 -3.45 16.25
N CYS A 33 -1.17 -3.20 15.34
CA CYS A 33 -1.95 -1.96 15.37
C CYS A 33 -2.69 -1.81 16.71
N ARG A 34 -2.60 -0.63 17.33
CA ARG A 34 -3.27 -0.31 18.60
C ARG A 34 -4.07 0.99 18.55
N PHE A 35 -4.16 1.64 17.39
CA PHE A 35 -4.98 2.84 17.24
C PHE A 35 -5.59 2.93 15.84
N TYR A 36 -6.91 3.14 15.80
CA TYR A 36 -7.63 3.47 14.57
C TYR A 36 -8.41 4.77 14.75
N ALA A 37 -8.30 5.66 13.77
CA ALA A 37 -9.18 6.80 13.62
C ALA A 37 -9.72 6.87 12.19
N GLY A 38 -11.04 6.96 12.02
CA GLY A 38 -11.67 6.94 10.71
C GLY A 38 -13.03 7.60 10.67
N TYR A 39 -13.48 7.90 9.46
CA TYR A 39 -14.81 8.42 9.16
C TYR A 39 -15.54 7.39 8.27
N PRO A 40 -16.82 7.05 8.54
CA PRO A 40 -17.52 6.03 7.78
C PRO A 40 -17.68 6.41 6.30
N ILE A 41 -17.20 5.55 5.41
CA ILE A 41 -17.36 5.72 3.96
C ILE A 41 -17.34 4.36 3.26
N THR A 42 -18.38 4.08 2.46
CA THR A 42 -18.42 2.89 1.58
C THR A 42 -17.29 2.94 0.56
N PRO A 43 -16.61 1.85 0.22
CA PRO A 43 -16.75 0.47 0.73
C PRO A 43 -15.68 0.11 1.78
N SER A 44 -15.30 1.06 2.64
CA SER A 44 -14.25 0.84 3.66
C SER A 44 -14.80 0.67 5.08
N SER A 45 -16.10 0.86 5.28
CA SER A 45 -16.75 0.88 6.60
C SER A 45 -16.57 -0.43 7.39
N GLU A 46 -16.55 -1.57 6.72
CA GLU A 46 -16.38 -2.89 7.32
C GLU A 46 -14.97 -3.07 7.93
N VAL A 47 -13.96 -2.34 7.44
CA VAL A 47 -12.64 -2.26 8.10
C VAL A 47 -12.79 -1.60 9.48
N ALA A 48 -13.51 -0.47 9.52
CA ALA A 48 -13.75 0.28 10.76
C ALA A 48 -14.61 -0.53 11.74
N GLU A 49 -15.70 -1.15 11.26
CA GLU A 49 -16.57 -2.00 12.06
C GLU A 49 -15.80 -3.15 12.73
N ARG A 50 -14.95 -3.84 11.95
CA ARG A 50 -14.15 -4.93 12.49
C ARG A 50 -13.11 -4.45 13.50
N LEU A 51 -12.48 -3.30 13.26
CA LEU A 51 -11.52 -2.73 14.21
C LEU A 51 -12.17 -2.18 15.48
N ALA A 52 -13.42 -1.70 15.41
CA ALA A 52 -14.16 -1.24 16.57
C ALA A 52 -14.37 -2.35 17.62
N SER A 53 -14.52 -3.60 17.16
CA SER A 53 -14.60 -4.77 18.05
C SER A 53 -13.21 -5.35 18.38
N ALA A 54 -12.30 -5.47 17.40
CA ALA A 54 -11.04 -6.17 17.59
C ALA A 54 -9.97 -5.37 18.37
N LEU A 55 -9.92 -4.04 18.24
CA LEU A 55 -8.88 -3.24 18.92
C LEU A 55 -9.00 -3.27 20.45
N PRO A 56 -10.20 -3.10 21.06
CA PRO A 56 -10.34 -3.21 22.51
C PRO A 56 -9.83 -4.54 23.10
N GLU A 57 -10.00 -5.65 22.37
CA GLU A 57 -9.55 -6.98 22.80
C GLU A 57 -8.02 -7.09 22.95
N VAL A 58 -7.27 -6.27 22.20
CA VAL A 58 -5.80 -6.21 22.24
C VAL A 58 -5.27 -4.95 22.93
N GLY A 59 -6.12 -4.25 23.69
CA GLY A 59 -5.77 -3.01 24.40
C GLY A 59 -5.55 -1.80 23.49
N GLY A 60 -6.03 -1.86 22.25
CA GLY A 60 -6.03 -0.74 21.31
C GLY A 60 -7.25 0.17 21.46
N VAL A 61 -7.22 1.29 20.75
CA VAL A 61 -8.28 2.32 20.77
C VAL A 61 -8.86 2.51 19.37
N PHE A 62 -10.18 2.52 19.28
CA PHE A 62 -10.93 2.88 18.09
C PHE A 62 -11.63 4.23 18.32
N ILE A 63 -11.53 5.14 17.36
CA ILE A 63 -12.26 6.41 17.37
C ILE A 63 -12.89 6.64 16.00
N GLN A 64 -14.20 6.89 15.98
CA GLN A 64 -14.85 7.49 14.83
C GLN A 64 -14.67 9.01 14.93
N MET A 65 -14.01 9.59 13.94
CA MET A 65 -13.78 11.04 13.87
C MET A 65 -14.93 11.72 13.12
N GLU A 66 -14.95 13.06 13.19
CA GLU A 66 -15.94 13.92 12.55
C GLU A 66 -15.80 14.01 11.03
N ASP A 67 -14.60 13.81 10.49
CA ASP A 67 -14.29 13.77 9.06
C ASP A 67 -12.96 13.04 8.77
N GLU A 68 -12.60 12.91 7.49
CA GLU A 68 -11.38 12.26 7.07
C GLU A 68 -10.09 13.03 7.37
N ILE A 69 -10.17 14.36 7.53
CA ILE A 69 -9.04 15.24 7.89
C ILE A 69 -8.64 14.96 9.34
N ALA A 70 -9.61 15.00 10.25
CA ALA A 70 -9.46 14.68 11.66
C ALA A 70 -9.04 13.22 11.86
N SER A 71 -9.56 12.29 11.05
CA SER A 71 -9.17 10.87 11.04
C SER A 71 -7.66 10.66 10.84
N ILE A 72 -7.08 11.24 9.79
CA ILE A 72 -5.64 11.07 9.55
C ILE A 72 -4.80 11.88 10.55
N ALA A 73 -5.26 13.05 10.98
CA ALA A 73 -4.58 13.84 12.00
C ALA A 73 -4.47 13.08 13.34
N ALA A 74 -5.57 12.45 13.78
CA ALA A 74 -5.59 11.63 14.99
C ALA A 74 -4.70 10.39 14.86
N ALA A 75 -4.72 9.71 13.71
CA ALA A 75 -3.84 8.56 13.46
C ALA A 75 -2.35 8.96 13.52
N LEU A 76 -1.95 10.04 12.85
CA LEU A 76 -0.57 10.55 12.92
C LEU A 76 -0.18 10.97 14.34
N GLY A 77 -1.08 11.62 15.08
CA GLY A 77 -0.88 11.97 16.49
C GLY A 77 -0.67 10.75 17.39
N ALA A 78 -1.48 9.70 17.22
CA ALA A 78 -1.30 8.44 17.93
C ALA A 78 0.04 7.78 17.60
N SER A 79 0.46 7.81 16.34
CA SER A 79 1.79 7.34 15.96
C SER A 79 2.92 8.13 16.63
N MET A 80 2.80 9.46 16.72
CA MET A 80 3.75 10.26 17.50
C MET A 80 3.73 9.91 18.99
N GLY A 81 2.58 9.46 19.52
CA GLY A 81 2.41 8.85 20.84
C GLY A 81 3.12 7.50 21.02
N GLY A 82 3.59 6.90 19.92
CA GLY A 82 4.44 5.72 19.91
C GLY A 82 3.72 4.39 19.64
N VAL A 83 2.45 4.43 19.23
CA VAL A 83 1.70 3.23 18.83
C VAL A 83 1.62 3.07 17.32
N LYS A 84 1.51 1.84 16.84
CA LYS A 84 1.17 1.57 15.43
C LYS A 84 -0.29 1.99 15.21
N SER A 85 -0.51 2.88 14.24
CA SER A 85 -1.81 3.49 13.97
C SER A 85 -2.21 3.38 12.50
N MET A 86 -3.51 3.41 12.24
CA MET A 86 -4.04 3.44 10.88
C MET A 86 -5.33 4.24 10.72
N THR A 87 -5.70 4.48 9.47
CA THR A 87 -7.01 4.98 9.04
C THR A 87 -7.43 4.25 7.76
N ALA A 88 -8.73 4.08 7.53
CA ALA A 88 -9.28 3.53 6.29
C ALA A 88 -10.25 4.52 5.64
N THR A 89 -10.33 4.49 4.32
CA THR A 89 -11.13 5.43 3.51
C THR A 89 -11.42 4.87 2.11
N SER A 90 -12.13 5.65 1.30
CA SER A 90 -12.19 5.54 -0.15
C SER A 90 -11.77 6.87 -0.83
N GLY A 91 -11.80 6.95 -2.16
CA GLY A 91 -11.28 8.07 -2.96
C GLY A 91 -11.65 9.50 -2.51
N PRO A 92 -12.92 9.81 -2.16
CA PRO A 92 -13.28 11.14 -1.66
C PRO A 92 -12.55 11.50 -0.36
N GLY A 93 -12.60 10.59 0.62
CA GLY A 93 -11.92 10.76 1.88
C GLY A 93 -10.39 10.73 1.74
N PHE A 94 -9.86 9.98 0.78
CA PHE A 94 -8.43 9.98 0.47
C PHE A 94 -7.99 11.36 -0.03
N SER A 95 -8.80 12.01 -0.87
CA SER A 95 -8.58 13.40 -1.30
C SER A 95 -8.48 14.38 -0.13
N LEU A 96 -9.35 14.24 0.88
CA LEU A 96 -9.33 15.08 2.08
C LEU A 96 -8.10 14.80 2.98
N LYS A 97 -7.56 13.59 2.94
CA LYS A 97 -6.37 13.21 3.72
C LYS A 97 -5.05 13.72 3.14
N GLN A 98 -5.02 14.18 1.89
CA GLN A 98 -3.76 14.45 1.17
C GLN A 98 -2.83 15.45 1.87
N GLU A 99 -3.35 16.52 2.48
CA GLU A 99 -2.52 17.50 3.19
C GLU A 99 -1.81 16.86 4.39
N ASN A 100 -2.56 16.15 5.24
CA ASN A 100 -2.01 15.45 6.39
C ASN A 100 -1.13 14.26 5.99
N LEU A 101 -1.40 13.59 4.86
CA LEU A 101 -0.52 12.57 4.31
C LEU A 101 0.85 13.17 3.97
N GLY A 102 0.87 14.33 3.31
CA GLY A 102 2.08 15.10 3.04
C GLY A 102 2.81 15.50 4.31
N TYR A 103 2.07 15.99 5.32
CA TYR A 103 2.63 16.26 6.65
C TYR A 103 3.28 15.02 7.28
N GLY A 104 2.61 13.87 7.26
CA GLY A 104 3.13 12.61 7.78
C GLY A 104 4.42 12.16 7.08
N ILE A 105 4.51 12.34 5.76
CA ILE A 105 5.72 12.06 4.98
C ILE A 105 6.85 13.02 5.36
N GLY A 106 6.60 14.33 5.36
CA GLY A 106 7.60 15.35 5.66
C GLY A 106 8.11 15.28 7.10
N ALA A 107 7.20 15.09 8.05
CA ALA A 107 7.52 14.90 9.47
C ALA A 107 8.07 13.49 9.80
N GLN A 108 8.04 12.56 8.83
CA GLN A 108 8.50 11.17 8.96
C GLN A 108 7.82 10.42 10.10
N ILE A 109 6.48 10.39 10.04
CA ILE A 109 5.58 9.76 11.02
C ILE A 109 5.03 8.45 10.40
N PRO A 110 5.30 7.27 10.99
CA PRO A 110 4.68 6.02 10.56
C PRO A 110 3.16 6.06 10.64
N CYS A 111 2.45 5.56 9.64
CA CYS A 111 0.99 5.36 9.66
C CYS A 111 0.59 4.49 8.46
N VAL A 112 -0.39 3.61 8.64
CA VAL A 112 -0.99 2.88 7.51
C VAL A 112 -2.29 3.58 7.08
N VAL A 113 -2.42 3.87 5.79
CA VAL A 113 -3.63 4.45 5.20
C VAL A 113 -4.19 3.47 4.19
N VAL A 114 -5.38 2.94 4.47
CA VAL A 114 -6.08 2.02 3.56
C VAL A 114 -7.02 2.84 2.68
N ASN A 115 -6.90 2.68 1.35
CA ASN A 115 -7.85 3.23 0.39
C ASN A 115 -8.55 2.08 -0.35
N VAL A 116 -9.81 1.84 0.00
CA VAL A 116 -10.67 0.90 -0.72
C VAL A 116 -11.28 1.64 -1.91
N MET A 117 -10.67 1.49 -3.08
CA MET A 117 -10.98 2.26 -4.29
C MET A 117 -12.37 1.91 -4.83
N ARG A 118 -13.14 2.96 -5.16
CA ARG A 118 -14.50 2.85 -5.73
C ARG A 118 -14.66 3.80 -6.92
N GLY A 119 -15.73 3.66 -7.68
CA GLY A 119 -16.00 4.51 -8.85
C GLY A 119 -15.98 6.00 -8.49
N GLY A 120 -15.16 6.77 -9.20
CA GLY A 120 -15.10 8.25 -9.15
C GLY A 120 -15.56 8.86 -10.48
N PRO A 121 -15.29 10.17 -10.73
CA PRO A 121 -14.74 11.17 -9.80
C PRO A 121 -15.79 11.70 -8.81
N SER A 122 -15.37 12.54 -7.86
CA SER A 122 -16.25 13.08 -6.81
C SER A 122 -16.94 11.95 -6.02
N THR A 123 -18.22 12.06 -5.70
CA THR A 123 -18.99 10.96 -5.07
C THR A 123 -18.92 9.67 -5.89
N GLY A 124 -18.95 9.81 -7.22
CA GLY A 124 -18.85 8.75 -8.21
C GLY A 124 -19.91 7.66 -8.05
N MET A 125 -19.49 6.40 -8.10
CA MET A 125 -20.31 5.20 -7.94
C MET A 125 -19.89 4.47 -6.66
N PRO A 126 -20.51 4.78 -5.50
CA PRO A 126 -20.03 4.31 -4.20
C PRO A 126 -19.95 2.79 -4.04
N THR A 127 -20.79 2.05 -4.77
CA THR A 127 -20.94 0.59 -4.68
C THR A 127 -20.36 -0.12 -5.90
N ARG A 128 -19.50 0.55 -6.67
CA ARG A 128 -18.88 -0.04 -7.86
C ARG A 128 -17.36 0.02 -7.75
N PRO A 129 -16.66 -1.03 -8.20
CA PRO A 129 -15.21 -1.08 -8.13
C PRO A 129 -14.56 -0.16 -9.16
N SER A 130 -13.34 0.27 -8.82
CA SER A 130 -12.49 1.12 -9.64
C SER A 130 -11.06 0.96 -9.18
N GLN A 131 -10.12 1.23 -10.07
CA GLN A 131 -8.69 1.35 -9.76
C GLN A 131 -8.19 2.74 -10.18
N GLY A 132 -9.00 3.78 -9.95
CA GLY A 132 -8.77 5.15 -10.41
C GLY A 132 -7.87 6.01 -9.52
N ASP A 133 -7.44 5.52 -8.36
CA ASP A 133 -6.72 6.33 -7.37
C ASP A 133 -5.18 6.11 -7.41
N LEU A 134 -4.67 5.39 -8.41
CA LEU A 134 -3.25 4.99 -8.48
C LEU A 134 -2.31 6.20 -8.53
N MET A 135 -2.64 7.19 -9.39
CA MET A 135 -1.86 8.41 -9.50
C MET A 135 -2.12 9.38 -8.35
N GLN A 136 -3.31 9.36 -7.73
CA GLN A 136 -3.54 10.12 -6.50
C GLN A 136 -2.69 9.59 -5.35
N ALA A 137 -2.50 8.27 -5.27
CA ALA A 137 -1.59 7.66 -4.30
C ALA A 137 -0.13 8.13 -4.47
N ARG A 138 0.29 8.43 -5.71
CA ARG A 138 1.64 8.94 -5.99
C ARG A 138 1.79 10.45 -5.89
N TRP A 139 0.83 11.19 -6.40
CA TRP A 139 0.96 12.62 -6.71
C TRP A 139 -0.14 13.47 -6.07
N GLY A 140 -0.98 12.90 -5.22
CA GLY A 140 -2.13 13.62 -4.69
C GLY A 140 -1.79 14.70 -3.66
N THR A 141 -0.64 14.61 -2.98
CA THR A 141 -0.18 15.66 -2.04
C THR A 141 0.86 16.56 -2.71
N HIS A 142 1.07 17.75 -2.15
CA HIS A 142 1.89 18.78 -2.78
C HIS A 142 3.38 18.61 -2.46
N GLY A 143 4.23 19.10 -3.36
CA GLY A 143 5.69 19.05 -3.23
C GLY A 143 6.29 17.70 -3.66
N ASP A 144 7.62 17.61 -3.68
CA ASP A 144 8.32 16.37 -3.98
C ASP A 144 8.33 15.45 -2.76
N HIS A 145 7.80 14.24 -2.90
CA HIS A 145 7.76 13.28 -1.81
C HIS A 145 7.91 11.83 -2.31
N PRO A 146 8.50 10.93 -1.51
CA PRO A 146 8.36 9.51 -1.73
C PRO A 146 6.97 9.04 -1.27
N VAL A 147 6.56 7.88 -1.77
CA VAL A 147 5.41 7.15 -1.25
C VAL A 147 5.67 5.66 -1.37
N ILE A 148 5.12 4.90 -0.42
CA ILE A 148 5.02 3.45 -0.54
C ILE A 148 3.52 3.12 -0.69
N ALA A 149 3.15 2.47 -1.79
CA ALA A 149 1.78 2.04 -2.04
C ALA A 149 1.75 0.56 -2.43
N LEU A 150 0.99 -0.23 -1.68
CA LEU A 150 0.81 -1.66 -1.90
C LEU A 150 -0.55 -1.93 -2.56
N THR A 151 -0.61 -2.87 -3.49
CA THR A 151 -1.80 -3.26 -4.26
C THR A 151 -2.04 -4.77 -4.18
N PRO A 152 -2.62 -5.29 -3.07
CA PRO A 152 -2.91 -6.71 -2.93
C PRO A 152 -3.95 -7.18 -3.98
N GLY A 153 -3.82 -8.44 -4.41
CA GLY A 153 -4.66 -9.05 -5.46
C GLY A 153 -5.67 -10.11 -4.99
N SER A 154 -5.72 -10.41 -3.69
CA SER A 154 -6.61 -11.41 -3.07
C SER A 154 -6.93 -11.03 -1.62
N VAL A 155 -7.87 -11.73 -0.99
CA VAL A 155 -8.19 -11.53 0.44
C VAL A 155 -7.01 -11.93 1.32
N GLU A 156 -6.29 -13.00 0.96
CA GLU A 156 -5.05 -13.41 1.62
C GLU A 156 -3.95 -12.34 1.50
N GLU A 157 -3.79 -11.74 0.32
CA GLU A 157 -2.85 -10.64 0.14
C GLU A 157 -3.28 -9.38 0.87
N ILE A 158 -4.58 -9.08 0.99
CA ILE A 158 -5.04 -7.96 1.81
C ILE A 158 -4.57 -8.14 3.26
N TYR A 159 -4.71 -9.34 3.82
CA TYR A 159 -4.23 -9.63 5.17
C TYR A 159 -2.70 -9.42 5.28
N THR A 160 -1.93 -10.09 4.43
CA THR A 160 -0.46 -10.08 4.52
C THR A 160 0.15 -8.72 4.16
N GLN A 161 -0.35 -8.04 3.13
CA GLN A 161 0.15 -6.74 2.71
C GLN A 161 -0.27 -5.63 3.67
N THR A 162 -1.42 -5.74 4.36
CA THR A 162 -1.74 -4.81 5.45
C THR A 162 -0.73 -4.96 6.59
N ALA A 163 -0.36 -6.20 6.95
CA ALA A 163 0.62 -6.44 7.99
C ALA A 163 2.03 -5.95 7.58
N ARG A 164 2.44 -6.24 6.35
CA ARG A 164 3.69 -5.73 5.76
C ARG A 164 3.71 -4.19 5.70
N ALA A 165 2.58 -3.53 5.43
CA ALA A 165 2.51 -2.08 5.41
C ALA A 165 2.90 -1.45 6.75
N PHE A 166 2.49 -2.05 7.88
CA PHE A 166 2.95 -1.61 9.19
C PHE A 166 4.45 -1.80 9.37
N ALA A 167 4.99 -2.95 8.98
CA ALA A 167 6.43 -3.19 9.07
C ALA A 167 7.24 -2.15 8.28
N LEU A 168 6.87 -1.92 7.01
CA LEU A 168 7.49 -0.89 6.17
C LEU A 168 7.35 0.51 6.77
N SER A 169 6.16 0.85 7.27
CA SER A 169 5.89 2.17 7.83
C SER A 169 6.73 2.47 9.07
N GLU A 170 6.85 1.48 9.96
CA GLU A 170 7.65 1.56 11.18
C GLU A 170 9.15 1.59 10.89
N GLN A 171 9.64 0.70 10.02
CA GLN A 171 11.06 0.61 9.66
C GLN A 171 11.54 1.85 8.93
N LEU A 172 10.71 2.41 8.04
CA LEU A 172 11.12 3.50 7.15
C LEU A 172 10.61 4.87 7.61
N ARG A 173 9.85 4.96 8.71
CA ARG A 173 9.28 6.21 9.20
C ARG A 173 8.59 7.03 8.12
N ILE A 174 7.61 6.40 7.46
CA ILE A 174 6.81 7.04 6.42
C ILE A 174 5.39 6.45 6.42
N PRO A 175 4.35 7.23 6.10
CA PRO A 175 3.05 6.65 5.81
C PRO A 175 3.12 5.63 4.66
N VAL A 176 2.43 4.50 4.81
CA VAL A 176 2.32 3.46 3.78
C VAL A 176 0.87 3.29 3.38
N LEU A 177 0.62 3.28 2.07
CA LEU A 177 -0.71 3.14 1.50
C LEU A 177 -0.99 1.66 1.17
N VAL A 178 -2.21 1.20 1.45
CA VAL A 178 -2.72 -0.10 0.99
C VAL A 178 -3.95 0.16 0.14
N LEU A 179 -3.87 -0.17 -1.15
CA LEU A 179 -4.85 0.15 -2.18
C LEU A 179 -5.48 -1.15 -2.70
N PHE A 180 -6.77 -1.34 -2.48
CA PHE A 180 -7.52 -2.43 -3.12
C PHE A 180 -8.89 -1.93 -3.55
N ASP A 181 -9.49 -2.58 -4.54
CA ASP A 181 -10.78 -2.16 -5.09
C ASP A 181 -11.97 -2.66 -4.26
N GLU A 182 -13.13 -2.01 -4.43
CA GLU A 182 -14.40 -2.38 -3.81
C GLU A 182 -14.72 -3.88 -3.94
N SER A 183 -14.44 -4.48 -5.09
CA SER A 183 -14.73 -5.90 -5.32
C SER A 183 -13.86 -6.77 -4.43
N LEU A 184 -12.55 -6.51 -4.30
CA LEU A 184 -11.71 -7.20 -3.33
C LEU A 184 -12.13 -6.92 -1.88
N GLY A 185 -12.51 -5.68 -1.56
CA GLY A 185 -12.95 -5.30 -0.23
C GLY A 185 -14.16 -6.10 0.26
N HIS A 186 -15.12 -6.36 -0.62
CA HIS A 186 -16.32 -7.14 -0.30
C HIS A 186 -16.25 -8.62 -0.68
N LEU A 187 -15.20 -9.05 -1.38
CA LEU A 187 -14.99 -10.45 -1.74
C LEU A 187 -14.79 -11.29 -0.48
N VAL A 188 -15.35 -12.50 -0.50
CA VAL A 188 -15.21 -13.49 0.55
C VAL A 188 -14.42 -14.68 0.02
N GLU A 189 -13.34 -15.05 0.71
CA GLU A 189 -12.50 -16.20 0.37
C GLU A 189 -12.32 -17.15 1.55
N THR A 190 -12.11 -18.43 1.24
CA THR A 190 -11.67 -19.42 2.24
C THR A 190 -10.16 -19.49 2.19
N ILE A 191 -9.50 -19.03 3.25
CA ILE A 191 -8.03 -18.93 3.32
C ILE A 191 -7.52 -19.56 4.61
N ALA A 192 -6.33 -20.16 4.57
CA ALA A 192 -5.55 -20.36 5.78
C ALA A 192 -4.80 -19.05 6.04
N LEU A 193 -5.04 -18.40 7.18
CA LEU A 193 -4.37 -17.14 7.47
C LEU A 193 -2.86 -17.35 7.53
N PRO A 194 -2.07 -16.68 6.68
CA PRO A 194 -0.62 -16.79 6.74
C PRO A 194 -0.09 -16.30 8.08
N ASP A 195 1.01 -16.87 8.55
CA ASP A 195 1.69 -16.35 9.73
C ASP A 195 2.38 -15.03 9.40
N VAL A 196 2.01 -13.97 10.12
CA VAL A 196 2.56 -12.61 10.00
C VAL A 196 3.19 -12.13 11.31
N ALA A 197 3.48 -13.04 12.24
CA ALA A 197 4.06 -12.71 13.55
C ALA A 197 5.42 -11.98 13.44
N GLU A 198 6.14 -12.13 12.32
CA GLU A 198 7.35 -11.35 12.05
C GLU A 198 7.07 -9.83 12.00
N TYR A 199 5.90 -9.42 11.50
CA TYR A 199 5.52 -8.01 11.38
C TYR A 199 5.00 -7.42 12.70
N GLU A 200 4.44 -8.24 13.58
CA GLU A 200 4.01 -7.81 14.91
C GLU A 200 5.18 -7.18 15.68
N ASN A 201 6.33 -7.86 15.65
CA ASN A 201 7.54 -7.48 16.36
C ASN A 201 8.35 -6.38 15.67
N THR A 202 7.97 -5.97 14.46
CA THR A 202 8.63 -4.86 13.79
C THR A 202 8.34 -3.56 14.52
N VAL A 203 9.37 -2.96 15.11
CA VAL A 203 9.29 -1.68 15.83
C VAL A 203 10.12 -0.63 15.12
N ARG A 204 9.62 0.61 15.09
CA ARG A 204 10.44 1.74 14.65
C ARG A 204 11.69 1.90 15.51
N LYS A 205 12.75 2.45 14.91
CA LYS A 205 13.99 2.76 15.62
C LYS A 205 13.73 3.83 16.69
N TRP A 206 13.97 3.49 17.95
CA TRP A 206 13.87 4.41 19.08
C TRP A 206 15.23 5.07 19.38
N ALA A 207 15.18 6.33 19.78
CA ALA A 207 16.35 7.08 20.22
C ALA A 207 16.95 6.43 21.46
N SER A 208 18.27 6.48 21.56
CA SER A 208 19.03 6.04 22.72
C SER A 208 20.20 6.99 22.95
N GLY A 209 20.81 6.93 24.14
CA GLY A 209 21.91 7.81 24.53
C GLY A 209 21.44 9.11 25.18
N LYS A 210 22.35 10.09 25.27
CA LYS A 210 22.13 11.32 26.03
C LYS A 210 21.16 12.28 25.33
N PRO A 211 20.16 12.85 26.04
CA PRO A 211 19.20 13.79 25.45
C PRO A 211 19.83 15.02 24.77
N GLU A 212 21.01 15.46 25.24
CA GLU A 212 21.69 16.65 24.71
C GLU A 212 22.28 16.43 23.31
N ASP A 213 22.57 15.17 22.95
CA ASP A 213 23.21 14.79 21.68
C ASP A 213 22.19 14.33 20.61
N TYR A 214 20.91 14.29 20.98
CA TYR A 214 19.84 13.77 20.15
C TYR A 214 19.44 14.75 19.06
N GLN A 215 19.37 14.25 17.82
CA GLN A 215 19.04 14.99 16.61
C GLN A 215 17.92 14.21 15.89
N PRO A 216 16.64 14.63 15.97
CA PRO A 216 15.47 13.82 15.57
C PRO A 216 15.43 13.39 14.10
N TYR A 217 16.18 14.07 13.24
CA TYR A 217 16.21 13.84 11.79
C TYR A 217 17.61 13.50 11.27
N ARG A 218 18.58 13.23 12.15
CA ARG A 218 19.89 12.69 11.76
C ARG A 218 19.73 11.20 11.42
N PRO A 219 19.92 10.79 10.15
CA PRO A 219 19.74 9.40 9.75
C PRO A 219 20.95 8.55 10.14
N ASP A 220 20.72 7.24 10.29
CA ASP A 220 21.79 6.25 10.29
C ASP A 220 22.13 5.80 8.85
N ALA A 221 22.96 4.77 8.69
CA ALA A 221 23.37 4.24 7.39
C ALA A 221 22.20 3.72 6.53
N ASP A 222 21.10 3.32 7.16
CA ASP A 222 19.86 2.89 6.51
C ASP A 222 19.00 4.06 6.00
N GLY A 223 19.43 5.31 6.24
CA GLY A 223 18.68 6.52 5.88
C GLY A 223 17.54 6.86 6.85
N VAL A 224 17.38 6.11 7.94
CA VAL A 224 16.28 6.25 8.90
C VAL A 224 16.79 6.87 10.20
N ALA A 225 16.22 8.00 10.60
CA ALA A 225 16.52 8.63 11.89
C ALA A 225 15.75 7.95 13.03
N ALA A 226 16.36 7.80 14.20
CA ALA A 226 15.67 7.29 15.38
C ALA A 226 14.56 8.26 15.87
N MET A 227 13.41 7.74 16.29
CA MET A 227 12.34 8.53 16.93
C MET A 227 12.54 8.60 18.43
N ALA A 228 12.26 9.75 19.01
CA ALA A 228 12.11 9.85 20.46
C ALA A 228 10.80 9.17 20.87
N ARG A 229 10.87 8.29 21.85
CA ARG A 229 9.68 7.78 22.50
C ARG A 229 9.14 8.86 23.47
N PRO A 230 7.84 9.16 23.45
CA PRO A 230 7.26 10.07 24.42
C PRO A 230 7.56 9.63 25.85
N GLY A 231 8.05 10.57 26.68
CA GLY A 231 8.42 10.31 28.07
C GLY A 231 9.89 10.00 28.32
N ASP A 232 10.69 9.66 27.29
CA ASP A 232 12.11 9.29 27.44
C ASP A 232 13.05 10.51 27.65
N GLY A 233 12.50 11.71 27.84
CA GLY A 233 13.26 12.92 28.17
C GLY A 233 13.93 13.63 26.98
N TYR A 234 13.80 13.11 25.76
CA TYR A 234 14.27 13.77 24.55
C TYR A 234 13.40 14.98 24.17
N ARG A 235 14.04 16.06 23.71
CA ARG A 235 13.35 17.23 23.14
C ARG A 235 13.15 17.03 21.65
N VAL A 236 11.93 17.24 21.18
CA VAL A 236 11.56 17.10 19.77
C VAL A 236 10.77 18.32 19.35
N HIS A 237 11.06 18.84 18.15
CA HIS A 237 10.19 19.75 17.45
C HIS A 237 9.72 19.06 16.18
N THR A 238 8.40 18.90 16.04
CA THR A 238 7.77 18.27 14.87
C THR A 238 6.91 19.32 14.18
N THR A 239 7.15 19.54 12.90
CA THR A 239 6.55 20.62 12.11
C THR A 239 6.45 20.20 10.65
N GLY A 240 5.53 20.83 9.91
CA GLY A 240 5.40 20.63 8.46
C GLY A 240 6.42 21.41 7.63
N LEU A 241 7.23 22.27 8.27
CA LEU A 241 8.30 22.99 7.60
C LEU A 241 9.48 22.06 7.29
N THR A 242 10.30 22.42 6.30
CA THR A 242 11.59 21.77 6.10
C THR A 242 12.47 21.99 7.32
N VAL A 243 13.00 20.90 7.88
CA VAL A 243 13.81 20.92 9.10
C VAL A 243 15.24 20.48 8.85
N SER A 244 16.16 21.07 9.62
CA SER A 244 17.51 20.54 9.77
C SER A 244 17.49 19.23 10.57
N GLU A 245 18.64 18.58 10.76
CA GLU A 245 18.75 17.34 11.57
C GLU A 245 18.28 17.52 13.02
N SER A 246 18.31 18.76 13.52
CA SER A 246 17.83 19.14 14.86
C SER A 246 16.32 19.17 15.02
N GLY A 247 15.58 19.11 13.91
CA GLY A 247 14.13 19.26 13.90
C GLY A 247 13.65 20.72 13.92
N PHE A 248 14.55 21.70 14.02
CA PHE A 248 14.16 23.10 13.85
C PHE A 248 14.07 23.49 12.37
N PRO A 249 13.11 24.37 12.00
CA PRO A 249 12.94 24.85 10.64
C PRO A 249 14.22 25.47 10.06
N THR A 250 14.44 25.25 8.76
CA THR A 250 15.58 25.81 8.04
C THR A 250 15.22 26.21 6.62
N GLN A 251 15.87 27.26 6.13
CA GLN A 251 15.84 27.70 4.73
C GLN A 251 17.24 27.71 4.12
N LYS A 252 18.26 27.22 4.85
CA LYS A 252 19.63 27.16 4.32
C LYS A 252 19.70 26.10 3.25
N SER A 253 20.07 26.49 2.03
CA SER A 253 20.08 25.63 0.84
C SER A 253 20.72 24.25 1.07
N ILE A 254 21.88 24.19 1.74
CA ILE A 254 22.60 22.92 2.00
C ILE A 254 21.81 21.99 2.95
N GLU A 255 21.14 22.55 3.97
CA GLU A 255 20.36 21.76 4.92
C GLU A 255 19.06 21.26 4.28
N VAL A 256 18.43 22.10 3.43
CA VAL A 256 17.25 21.73 2.64
C VAL A 256 17.58 20.61 1.65
N ASP A 257 18.66 20.73 0.88
CA ASP A 257 19.13 19.68 -0.05
C ASP A 257 19.39 18.36 0.68
N ARG A 258 20.06 18.40 1.84
CA ARG A 258 20.27 17.21 2.67
C ARG A 258 18.97 16.60 3.17
N ALA A 259 18.01 17.41 3.62
CA ALA A 259 16.72 16.93 4.12
C ALA A 259 15.92 16.21 3.02
N MET A 260 15.88 16.79 1.81
CA MET A 260 15.20 16.18 0.66
C MET A 260 15.90 14.91 0.19
N LYS A 261 17.24 14.94 0.04
CA LYS A 261 18.02 13.75 -0.35
C LYS A 261 17.85 12.61 0.64
N ARG A 262 17.84 12.88 1.94
CA ARG A 262 17.57 11.85 2.98
C ARG A 262 16.22 11.18 2.75
N LEU A 263 15.18 11.98 2.49
CA LEU A 263 13.81 11.47 2.33
C LEU A 263 13.70 10.51 1.13
N PHE A 264 14.31 10.86 -0.01
CA PHE A 264 14.31 10.01 -1.21
C PHE A 264 15.32 8.86 -1.17
N ASN A 265 16.56 9.10 -0.75
CA ASN A 265 17.61 8.08 -0.70
C ASN A 265 17.25 6.95 0.26
N LYS A 266 16.47 7.23 1.32
CA LYS A 266 15.92 6.20 2.21
C LYS A 266 15.13 5.13 1.44
N MET A 267 14.38 5.51 0.40
CA MET A 267 13.65 4.55 -0.43
C MET A 267 14.60 3.71 -1.28
N GLU A 268 15.63 4.33 -1.86
CA GLU A 268 16.62 3.63 -2.70
C GLU A 268 17.48 2.65 -1.89
N ILE A 269 17.98 3.08 -0.72
CA ILE A 269 18.79 2.23 0.19
C ILE A 269 17.99 0.99 0.60
N ASN A 270 16.68 1.14 0.83
CA ASN A 270 15.80 0.07 1.29
C ASN A 270 14.96 -0.53 0.16
N LYS A 271 15.39 -0.40 -1.10
CA LYS A 271 14.63 -0.85 -2.27
C LYS A 271 14.26 -2.33 -2.19
N ASP A 272 15.19 -3.21 -1.77
CA ASP A 272 14.95 -4.66 -1.69
C ASP A 272 13.91 -5.03 -0.61
N LEU A 273 13.76 -4.19 0.42
CA LEU A 273 12.71 -4.34 1.44
C LEU A 273 11.34 -3.93 0.89
N ILE A 274 11.32 -2.88 0.07
CA ILE A 274 10.11 -2.22 -0.44
C ILE A 274 9.56 -2.93 -1.68
N GLU A 275 10.43 -3.36 -2.58
CA GLU A 275 10.06 -3.93 -3.87
C GLU A 275 9.36 -5.28 -3.71
N SER A 276 8.19 -5.42 -4.32
CA SER A 276 7.45 -6.68 -4.35
C SER A 276 6.53 -6.72 -5.58
N PHE A 277 6.45 -7.86 -6.23
CA PHE A 277 5.65 -8.08 -7.43
C PHE A 277 5.40 -9.58 -7.60
N GLU A 278 4.42 -9.90 -8.43
CA GLU A 278 4.22 -11.22 -9.00
C GLU A 278 4.62 -11.19 -10.47
N ASP A 279 5.41 -12.18 -10.88
CA ASP A 279 5.62 -12.51 -12.28
C ASP A 279 5.16 -13.94 -12.58
N VAL A 280 4.50 -14.12 -13.72
CA VAL A 280 4.08 -15.43 -14.23
C VAL A 280 4.57 -15.54 -15.66
N GLU A 281 5.50 -16.47 -15.89
CA GLU A 281 6.02 -16.80 -17.23
C GLU A 281 6.50 -15.58 -18.04
N CYS A 282 7.09 -14.58 -17.38
CA CYS A 282 7.59 -13.37 -18.05
C CYS A 282 8.88 -13.60 -18.87
N GLU A 283 9.73 -14.55 -18.47
CA GLU A 283 11.09 -14.70 -19.01
C GLU A 283 11.15 -15.04 -20.52
N ASP A 284 10.13 -15.69 -21.06
CA ASP A 284 10.01 -16.10 -22.46
C ASP A 284 8.84 -15.42 -23.20
N ALA A 285 8.05 -14.60 -22.50
CA ALA A 285 6.84 -13.98 -23.03
C ALA A 285 7.15 -13.01 -24.18
N GLU A 286 6.33 -13.09 -25.24
CA GLU A 286 6.29 -12.13 -26.34
C GLU A 286 5.24 -11.04 -26.09
N VAL A 287 4.18 -11.36 -25.34
CA VAL A 287 3.21 -10.39 -24.81
C VAL A 287 3.19 -10.48 -23.29
N VAL A 288 3.28 -9.36 -22.59
CA VAL A 288 3.15 -9.33 -21.13
C VAL A 288 1.90 -8.54 -20.75
N ILE A 289 1.00 -9.19 -20.01
CA ILE A 289 -0.14 -8.55 -19.39
C ILE A 289 0.35 -7.83 -18.14
N VAL A 290 -0.05 -6.57 -17.96
CA VAL A 290 0.16 -5.81 -16.73
C VAL A 290 -1.20 -5.54 -16.10
N ALA A 291 -1.38 -5.95 -14.85
CA ALA A 291 -2.64 -5.80 -14.13
C ALA A 291 -2.40 -5.57 -12.63
N LEU A 292 -3.43 -5.12 -11.92
CA LEU A 292 -3.42 -4.79 -10.49
C LEU A 292 -4.63 -5.41 -9.80
N GLY A 293 -4.55 -5.60 -8.48
CA GLY A 293 -5.70 -5.94 -7.65
C GLY A 293 -6.51 -7.13 -8.19
N ILE A 294 -7.84 -6.97 -8.23
CA ILE A 294 -8.76 -8.02 -8.72
C ILE A 294 -8.47 -8.45 -10.16
N VAL A 295 -8.04 -7.51 -11.01
CA VAL A 295 -7.76 -7.77 -12.45
C VAL A 295 -6.55 -8.69 -12.60
N GLY A 296 -5.61 -8.67 -11.65
CA GLY A 296 -4.47 -9.60 -11.63
C GLY A 296 -4.89 -11.08 -11.64
N ARG A 297 -6.02 -11.41 -11.01
CA ARG A 297 -6.56 -12.78 -10.99
C ARG A 297 -7.12 -13.19 -12.34
N ALA A 298 -7.88 -12.28 -12.97
CA ALA A 298 -8.40 -12.50 -14.32
C ALA A 298 -7.24 -12.66 -15.32
N ALA A 299 -6.19 -11.87 -15.17
CA ALA A 299 -4.98 -11.95 -15.99
C ALA A 299 -4.25 -13.29 -15.80
N ARG A 300 -4.14 -13.81 -14.57
CA ARG A 300 -3.52 -15.13 -14.31
C ARG A 300 -4.27 -16.24 -15.04
N MET A 301 -5.61 -16.20 -15.05
CA MET A 301 -6.42 -17.15 -15.83
C MET A 301 -6.18 -17.00 -17.33
N ALA A 302 -6.17 -15.76 -17.83
CA ALA A 302 -5.91 -15.48 -19.25
C ALA A 302 -4.54 -16.00 -19.71
N VAL A 303 -3.48 -15.79 -18.91
CA VAL A 303 -2.14 -16.35 -19.18
C VAL A 303 -2.22 -17.87 -19.32
N ARG A 304 -2.85 -18.56 -18.36
CA ARG A 304 -2.98 -20.02 -18.37
C ARG A 304 -3.68 -20.53 -19.63
N GLU A 305 -4.78 -19.90 -20.04
CA GLU A 305 -5.52 -20.29 -21.24
C GLU A 305 -4.72 -20.04 -22.53
N LEU A 306 -4.14 -18.85 -22.69
CA LEU A 306 -3.33 -18.49 -23.86
C LEU A 306 -2.08 -19.36 -24.00
N ARG A 307 -1.46 -19.74 -22.87
CA ARG A 307 -0.31 -20.66 -22.85
C ARG A 307 -0.71 -22.08 -23.23
N ALA A 308 -1.89 -22.53 -22.83
CA ALA A 308 -2.43 -23.81 -23.28
C ALA A 308 -2.73 -23.84 -24.80
N GLU A 309 -3.02 -22.67 -25.39
CA GLU A 309 -3.15 -22.48 -26.84
C GLU A 309 -1.79 -22.33 -27.57
N GLY A 310 -0.68 -22.28 -26.83
CA GLY A 310 0.68 -22.19 -27.39
C GLY A 310 1.22 -20.76 -27.56
N HIS A 311 0.51 -19.74 -27.09
CA HIS A 311 0.97 -18.35 -27.12
C HIS A 311 1.94 -18.06 -25.97
N LYS A 312 3.02 -17.32 -26.24
CA LYS A 312 3.99 -16.91 -25.21
C LYS A 312 3.54 -15.65 -24.49
N VAL A 313 2.67 -15.80 -23.49
CA VAL A 313 2.08 -14.69 -22.73
C VAL A 313 2.51 -14.76 -21.27
N GLY A 314 2.94 -13.63 -20.70
CA GLY A 314 3.29 -13.52 -19.28
C GLY A 314 2.38 -12.55 -18.54
N LEU A 315 2.45 -12.54 -17.21
CA LEU A 315 1.82 -11.54 -16.34
C LEU A 315 2.89 -10.88 -15.47
N PHE A 316 2.88 -9.56 -15.43
CA PHE A 316 3.57 -8.77 -14.41
C PHE A 316 2.55 -7.99 -13.58
N ARG A 317 2.47 -8.26 -12.28
CA ARG A 317 1.60 -7.56 -11.34
C ARG A 317 2.44 -6.96 -10.21
N PRO A 318 2.58 -5.62 -10.13
CA PRO A 318 3.25 -5.04 -8.99
C PRO A 318 2.39 -5.23 -7.73
N ILE A 319 3.02 -5.71 -6.66
CA ILE A 319 2.41 -5.75 -5.32
C ILE A 319 2.77 -4.46 -4.59
N THR A 320 4.00 -3.98 -4.74
CA THR A 320 4.37 -2.60 -4.48
C THR A 320 4.23 -1.81 -5.77
N LEU A 321 3.17 -1.00 -5.84
CA LEU A 321 2.90 -0.12 -6.98
C LEU A 321 3.85 1.06 -6.99
N TRP A 322 4.02 1.70 -5.82
CA TRP A 322 4.92 2.84 -5.65
C TRP A 322 5.94 2.55 -4.53
N PRO A 323 7.23 2.83 -4.74
CA PRO A 323 7.87 3.11 -6.03
C PRO A 323 7.71 1.92 -7.00
N PHE A 324 7.51 2.22 -8.30
CA PHE A 324 7.33 1.18 -9.30
C PHE A 324 8.67 0.44 -9.55
N PRO A 325 8.68 -0.91 -9.63
CA PRO A 325 9.88 -1.72 -9.82
C PRO A 325 10.46 -1.66 -11.25
N THR A 326 10.77 -0.46 -11.75
CA THR A 326 11.13 -0.23 -13.17
C THR A 326 12.29 -1.09 -13.66
N GLN A 327 13.36 -1.23 -12.87
CA GLN A 327 14.53 -2.01 -13.28
C GLN A 327 14.21 -3.50 -13.39
N THR A 328 13.44 -4.02 -12.45
CA THR A 328 13.04 -5.43 -12.41
C THR A 328 12.01 -5.73 -13.49
N PHE A 329 11.02 -4.85 -13.68
CA PHE A 329 10.09 -4.90 -14.79
C PHE A 329 10.82 -5.00 -16.14
N ARG A 330 11.79 -4.12 -16.39
CA ARG A 330 12.61 -4.14 -17.62
C ARG A 330 13.37 -5.45 -17.79
N LYS A 331 13.98 -5.96 -16.72
CA LYS A 331 14.74 -7.22 -16.74
C LYS A 331 13.83 -8.40 -17.12
N LEU A 332 12.69 -8.52 -16.46
CA LEU A 332 11.75 -9.63 -16.65
C LEU A 332 11.05 -9.59 -18.01
N THR A 333 10.76 -8.39 -18.51
CA THR A 333 9.97 -8.20 -19.74
C THR A 333 10.81 -7.90 -20.99
N ARG A 334 12.13 -8.09 -20.92
CA ARG A 334 13.05 -7.77 -22.03
C ARG A 334 12.74 -8.45 -23.37
N LYS A 335 12.05 -9.60 -23.35
CA LYS A 335 11.65 -10.35 -24.55
C LYS A 335 10.27 -9.97 -25.07
N ALA A 336 9.46 -9.30 -24.25
CA ALA A 336 8.13 -8.86 -24.65
C ALA A 336 8.27 -7.83 -25.77
N LYS A 337 7.41 -7.96 -26.78
CA LYS A 337 7.23 -6.99 -27.86
C LYS A 337 6.07 -6.05 -27.54
N ASN A 338 5.02 -6.57 -26.90
CA ASN A 338 3.83 -5.81 -26.57
C ASN A 338 3.45 -5.98 -25.10
N PHE A 339 2.91 -4.91 -24.53
CA PHE A 339 2.28 -4.92 -23.21
C PHE A 339 0.78 -4.74 -23.37
N VAL A 340 -0.02 -5.58 -22.71
CA VAL A 340 -1.46 -5.37 -22.55
C VAL A 340 -1.72 -4.94 -21.11
N VAL A 341 -2.04 -3.68 -20.92
CA VAL A 341 -2.30 -3.11 -19.59
C VAL A 341 -3.79 -3.16 -19.32
N ALA A 342 -4.22 -4.08 -18.45
CA ALA A 342 -5.61 -4.27 -18.07
C ALA A 342 -5.88 -3.56 -16.74
N GLU A 343 -6.67 -2.50 -16.76
CA GLU A 343 -6.93 -1.69 -15.58
C GLU A 343 -8.34 -1.11 -15.53
N MET A 344 -8.90 -1.03 -14.32
CA MET A 344 -10.23 -0.46 -14.05
C MET A 344 -10.16 1.07 -13.87
N ASN A 345 -9.49 1.74 -14.80
CA ASN A 345 -9.41 3.20 -14.91
C ASN A 345 -9.12 3.60 -16.38
N SER A 346 -8.96 4.90 -16.62
CA SER A 346 -8.77 5.48 -17.96
C SER A 346 -7.33 5.51 -18.51
N GLY A 347 -6.40 4.72 -17.98
CA GLY A 347 -5.03 4.63 -18.53
C GLY A 347 -3.89 5.02 -17.59
N GLN A 348 -4.06 4.95 -16.27
CA GLN A 348 -3.04 5.45 -15.34
C GLN A 348 -1.77 4.58 -15.35
N MET A 349 -1.91 3.27 -15.34
CA MET A 349 -0.76 2.35 -15.39
C MET A 349 -0.14 2.32 -16.79
N ILE A 350 -0.92 2.57 -17.85
CA ILE A 350 -0.39 2.71 -19.22
C ILE A 350 0.70 3.78 -19.30
N LEU A 351 0.53 4.91 -18.59
CA LEU A 351 1.54 5.97 -18.55
C LEU A 351 2.86 5.49 -17.93
N GLU A 352 2.77 4.76 -16.82
CA GLU A 352 3.95 4.25 -16.11
C GLU A 352 4.66 3.15 -16.93
N ILE A 353 3.90 2.22 -17.52
CA ILE A 353 4.46 1.21 -18.42
C ILE A 353 5.06 1.87 -19.68
N GLY A 354 4.43 2.92 -20.19
CA GLY A 354 4.95 3.75 -21.28
C GLY A 354 6.33 4.34 -20.98
N ALA A 355 6.54 4.81 -19.75
CA ALA A 355 7.82 5.32 -19.27
C ALA A 355 8.84 4.19 -18.95
N ALA A 356 8.36 3.04 -18.50
CA ALA A 356 9.19 1.90 -18.10
C ALA A 356 9.67 1.05 -19.29
N LYS A 357 8.92 0.99 -20.40
CA LYS A 357 9.25 0.13 -21.56
C LYS A 357 10.59 0.45 -22.20
N GLN A 358 11.12 -0.51 -22.96
CA GLN A 358 12.41 -0.42 -23.65
C GLN A 358 12.26 -0.53 -25.16
N GLY A 359 13.07 0.23 -25.89
CA GLY A 359 13.17 0.14 -27.35
C GLY A 359 11.82 0.29 -28.06
N LYS A 360 11.52 -0.66 -28.96
CA LYS A 360 10.34 -0.67 -29.82
C LYS A 360 9.11 -1.33 -29.19
N GLN A 361 9.14 -1.67 -27.90
CA GLN A 361 8.00 -2.26 -27.21
C GLN A 361 6.77 -1.35 -27.32
N THR A 362 5.60 -1.94 -27.53
CA THR A 362 4.31 -1.24 -27.62
C THR A 362 3.51 -1.42 -26.33
N VAL A 363 2.57 -0.51 -26.06
CA VAL A 363 1.69 -0.57 -24.89
C VAL A 363 0.26 -0.39 -25.38
N CYS A 364 -0.58 -1.39 -25.13
CA CYS A 364 -1.99 -1.44 -25.51
C CYS A 364 -2.82 -1.45 -24.21
N GLY A 365 -3.86 -0.62 -24.17
CA GLY A 365 -4.75 -0.51 -23.01
C GLY A 365 -6.00 -1.36 -23.14
N LEU A 366 -6.34 -2.11 -22.10
CA LEU A 366 -7.68 -2.66 -21.87
C LEU A 366 -8.27 -1.93 -20.65
N ASN A 367 -8.97 -0.84 -20.91
CA ASN A 367 -9.47 0.07 -19.89
C ASN A 367 -10.96 -0.13 -19.65
N ARG A 368 -11.36 -0.28 -18.38
CA ARG A 368 -12.75 -0.18 -17.95
C ARG A 368 -12.90 0.88 -16.88
N TYR A 369 -13.96 1.66 -16.95
CA TYR A 369 -14.27 2.71 -15.98
C TYR A 369 -15.78 2.80 -15.73
N ASP A 370 -16.49 1.73 -16.08
CA ASP A 370 -17.94 1.58 -16.00
C ASP A 370 -18.39 0.89 -14.70
N GLY A 371 -17.46 0.66 -13.76
CA GLY A 371 -17.79 0.05 -12.47
C GLY A 371 -17.93 -1.47 -12.53
N GLU A 372 -17.31 -2.12 -13.51
CA GLU A 372 -17.33 -3.57 -13.67
C GLU A 372 -15.91 -4.13 -13.74
N PRO A 373 -15.63 -5.29 -13.12
CA PRO A 373 -14.35 -5.95 -13.26
C PRO A 373 -14.05 -6.36 -14.71
N ILE A 374 -12.77 -6.43 -15.05
CA ILE A 374 -12.31 -6.97 -16.33
C ILE A 374 -12.29 -8.50 -16.25
N SER A 375 -12.95 -9.19 -17.19
CA SER A 375 -12.99 -10.66 -17.23
C SER A 375 -11.73 -11.27 -17.90
N PRO A 376 -11.43 -12.56 -17.65
CA PRO A 376 -10.38 -13.27 -18.37
C PRO A 376 -10.58 -13.24 -19.90
N SER A 377 -11.82 -13.43 -20.36
CA SER A 377 -12.15 -13.43 -21.80
C SER A 377 -11.86 -12.09 -22.48
N GLN A 378 -12.10 -10.96 -21.80
CA GLN A 378 -11.74 -9.64 -22.33
C GLN A 378 -10.23 -9.49 -22.49
N ILE A 379 -9.46 -9.97 -21.51
CA ILE A 379 -7.99 -9.95 -21.56
C ILE A 379 -7.48 -10.85 -22.69
N ILE A 380 -8.04 -12.07 -22.83
CA ILE A 380 -7.68 -13.01 -23.90
C ILE A 380 -7.91 -12.38 -25.28
N ASN A 381 -9.07 -11.77 -25.50
CA ASN A 381 -9.38 -11.11 -26.77
C ASN A 381 -8.41 -9.96 -27.05
N ALA A 382 -8.12 -9.11 -26.07
CA ALA A 382 -7.18 -8.02 -26.22
C ALA A 382 -5.76 -8.50 -26.55
N VAL A 383 -5.32 -9.63 -25.96
CA VAL A 383 -4.02 -10.23 -26.30
C VAL A 383 -4.03 -10.80 -27.71
N LYS A 384 -5.11 -11.48 -28.13
CA LYS A 384 -5.24 -12.03 -29.49
C LYS A 384 -5.22 -10.94 -30.56
N GLU A 385 -5.93 -9.84 -30.35
CA GLU A 385 -5.89 -8.67 -31.23
C GLU A 385 -4.46 -8.13 -31.42
N VAL A 386 -3.67 -8.08 -30.35
CA VAL A 386 -2.26 -7.65 -30.44
C VAL A 386 -1.39 -8.66 -31.20
N LEU A 387 -1.63 -9.95 -31.03
CA LEU A 387 -0.89 -11.02 -31.71
C LEU A 387 -1.22 -11.08 -33.21
N ASP A 388 -2.45 -10.78 -33.61
CA ASP A 388 -2.91 -10.78 -35.01
C ASP A 388 -2.38 -9.57 -35.81
N HIS A 389 -1.83 -8.56 -35.13
CA HIS A 389 -1.29 -7.33 -35.70
C HIS A 389 0.25 -7.26 -35.73
N GLU A 390 0.95 -8.35 -35.37
CA GLU A 390 2.39 -8.55 -35.64
C GLU A 390 2.65 -9.11 -37.04
#